data_AF-A0A7C1M1N8-F1
#
_entry.id   AF-A0A7C1M1N8-F1
#
_cell.length_a   1.000
_cell.length_b   1.000
_cell.length_c   1.000
_cell.angle_alpha   90.00
_cell.angle_beta   90.00
_cell.angle_gamma   90.00
#
_symmetry.space_group_name_H-M   'P 1'
#
loop_
_entity.id
_entity.type
_entity.pdbx_description
1 polymer ?
#
loop_
_entity_poly.entity_id
_entity_poly.type
_entity_poly.pdbx_seq_one_letter_code
_entity_poly.pdbx_strand_id
1 'polypeptide(L)'
;MKLVCPICGKTYEEPVQRCECGEPVEFEAVHGEPYIGKSVWERFYDFWPVEPALEFSLGEGDTPLVRSRLGEEIGVNLYLKNETVNPTWSFKDRGTFLAMSYALKAGYKGIAFEIAEEVSPDYVLIPTSSGGLFRGIAKG
;
A
#
# COMPACT_ATOMS: atom_id res chain seq x y z
N MET A 1 6.33 -14.66 6.57
CA MET A 1 5.46 -13.51 6.85
C MET A 1 4.18 -14.11 7.39
N LYS A 2 3.86 -13.88 8.66
CA LYS A 2 2.74 -14.54 9.32
C LYS A 2 1.52 -13.64 9.26
N LEU A 3 0.41 -14.19 8.77
CA LEU A 3 -0.87 -13.51 8.74
C LEU A 3 -1.71 -13.98 9.93
N VAL A 4 -2.46 -13.07 10.53
CA VAL A 4 -3.28 -13.34 11.72
C VAL A 4 -4.68 -12.79 11.48
N CYS A 5 -5.70 -13.59 11.78
CA CYS A 5 -7.06 -13.09 11.85
C CYS A 5 -7.25 -12.30 13.15
N PRO A 6 -7.64 -11.01 13.09
CA PRO A 6 -7.78 -10.18 14.29
C PRO A 6 -8.93 -10.62 15.21
N ILE A 7 -9.89 -11.39 14.68
CA ILE A 7 -11.07 -11.87 15.44
C ILE A 7 -10.85 -13.27 16.01
N CYS A 8 -10.38 -14.21 15.19
CA CYS A 8 -10.24 -15.62 15.61
C CYS A 8 -8.86 -15.97 16.14
N GLY A 9 -7.84 -15.13 15.92
CA GLY A 9 -6.44 -15.42 16.26
C GLY A 9 -5.80 -16.51 15.41
N LYS A 10 -6.52 -17.11 14.44
CA LYS A 10 -5.96 -18.12 13.52
C LYS A 10 -4.85 -17.50 12.67
N THR A 11 -3.77 -18.27 12.50
CA THR A 11 -2.55 -17.84 11.82
C THR A 11 -2.36 -18.57 10.51
N TYR A 12 -1.79 -17.88 9.52
CA TYR A 12 -1.51 -18.44 8.19
C TYR A 12 -0.07 -18.12 7.79
N GLU A 13 0.63 -19.12 7.25
CA GLU A 13 1.98 -18.97 6.71
C GLU A 13 1.97 -18.65 5.21
N GLU A 14 0.94 -19.12 4.51
CA GLU A 14 0.71 -18.84 3.09
C GLU A 14 -0.18 -17.59 2.92
N PRO A 15 -0.03 -16.85 1.80
CA PRO A 15 -0.82 -15.66 1.54
C PRO A 15 -2.30 -16.01 1.29
N VAL A 16 -3.15 -15.67 2.26
CA VAL A 16 -4.61 -15.69 2.14
C VAL A 16 -5.14 -14.28 2.31
N GLN A 17 -6.26 -13.96 1.65
CA GLN A 17 -6.89 -12.63 1.81
C GLN A 17 -7.84 -12.57 3.01
N ARG A 18 -8.50 -13.68 3.31
CA ARG A 18 -9.50 -13.79 4.38
C ARG A 18 -9.32 -15.08 5.15
N CYS A 19 -9.67 -15.01 6.42
CA CYS A 19 -9.81 -16.15 7.31
C CYS A 19 -11.05 -16.97 6.93
N GLU A 20 -11.10 -18.22 7.37
CA GLU A 20 -12.29 -19.08 7.23
C GLU A 20 -13.57 -18.47 7.85
N CYS A 21 -13.44 -17.60 8.85
CA CYS A 21 -14.57 -16.87 9.43
C CYS A 21 -15.06 -15.69 8.56
N GLY A 22 -14.40 -15.42 7.44
CA GLY A 22 -14.73 -14.33 6.52
C GLY A 22 -13.93 -13.05 6.75
N GLU A 23 -13.28 -12.87 7.90
CA GLU A 23 -12.54 -11.63 8.20
C GLU A 23 -11.24 -11.49 7.41
N PRO A 24 -10.88 -10.29 6.93
CA PRO A 24 -9.56 -10.04 6.38
C PRO A 24 -8.47 -10.43 7.38
N VAL A 25 -7.42 -11.07 6.88
CA VAL A 25 -6.23 -11.33 7.70
C VAL A 25 -5.30 -10.13 7.65
N GLU A 26 -4.56 -9.91 8.74
CA GLU A 26 -3.59 -8.84 8.87
C GLU A 26 -2.19 -9.42 9.03
N PHE A 27 -1.15 -8.61 8.81
CA PHE A 27 0.19 -9.01 9.23
C PHE A 27 0.26 -9.09 10.75
N GLU A 28 0.98 -10.08 11.26
CA GLU A 28 1.39 -10.06 12.67
C GLU A 28 2.08 -8.72 12.97
N ALA A 29 1.71 -8.11 14.09
CA ALA A 29 2.22 -6.80 14.47
C ALA A 29 3.75 -6.85 14.59
N VAL A 30 4.41 -5.97 13.84
CA VAL A 30 5.86 -5.79 13.91
C VAL A 30 6.15 -4.58 14.79
N HIS A 31 7.07 -4.75 15.74
CA HIS A 31 7.50 -3.69 16.65
C HIS A 31 8.88 -3.19 16.24
N GLY A 32 9.08 -1.89 16.32
CA GLY A 32 10.28 -1.23 15.85
C GLY A 32 10.29 0.24 16.19
N GLU A 33 11.36 0.93 15.80
CA GLU A 33 11.48 2.38 15.93
C GLU A 33 11.55 3.03 14.55
N PRO A 34 10.98 4.24 14.37
CA PRO A 34 11.17 4.99 13.15
C PRO A 34 12.56 5.65 13.14
N TYR A 35 13.13 5.76 11.95
CA TYR A 35 14.42 6.41 11.71
C TYR A 35 14.27 7.71 10.92
N ILE A 36 15.36 8.49 10.89
CA ILE A 36 15.48 9.66 10.01
C ILE A 36 15.94 9.19 8.64
N GLY A 37 15.18 9.56 7.60
CA GLY A 37 15.40 9.14 6.23
C GLY A 37 14.45 9.86 5.26
N LYS A 38 14.66 9.66 3.97
CA LYS A 38 13.90 10.26 2.86
C LYS A 38 12.96 9.28 2.16
N SER A 39 13.19 7.97 2.25
CA SER A 39 12.26 6.97 1.70
C SER A 39 11.38 6.36 2.79
N VAL A 40 10.37 5.58 2.39
CA VAL A 40 9.60 4.77 3.36
C VAL A 40 10.51 3.77 4.07
N TRP A 41 11.37 3.07 3.33
CA TRP A 41 12.21 2.01 3.90
C TRP A 41 13.28 2.57 4.85
N GLU A 42 13.87 3.72 4.54
CA GLU A 42 14.88 4.33 5.42
C GLU A 42 14.28 4.71 6.76
N ARG A 43 13.00 5.13 6.78
CA ARG A 43 12.31 5.61 7.98
C ARG A 43 11.63 4.50 8.77
N PHE A 44 11.22 3.42 8.12
CA PHE A 44 10.36 2.39 8.72
C PHE A 44 10.91 0.97 8.56
N TYR A 45 12.23 0.84 8.44
CA TYR A 45 12.90 -0.45 8.20
C TYR A 45 12.48 -1.52 9.20
N ASP A 46 12.43 -1.20 10.50
CA ASP A 46 12.07 -2.17 11.54
C ASP A 46 10.65 -2.72 11.40
N PHE A 47 9.75 -1.97 10.75
CA PHE A 47 8.36 -2.37 10.52
C PHE A 47 8.18 -3.15 9.21
N TRP A 48 9.24 -3.34 8.42
CA TRP A 48 9.17 -4.00 7.13
C TRP A 48 9.11 -5.53 7.32
N PRO A 49 8.01 -6.21 6.92
CA PRO A 49 7.82 -7.64 7.20
C PRO A 49 8.62 -8.57 6.29
N VAL A 50 9.33 -8.01 5.30
CA VAL A 50 10.14 -8.71 4.29
C VAL A 50 11.40 -7.91 4.03
N GLU A 51 12.39 -8.47 3.34
CA GLU A 51 13.56 -7.68 2.91
C GLU A 51 13.12 -6.72 1.80
N PRO A 52 13.40 -5.41 1.88
CA PRO A 52 13.01 -4.46 0.85
C PRO A 52 13.82 -4.67 -0.44
N ALA A 53 13.16 -4.69 -1.59
CA ALA A 53 13.81 -4.82 -2.89
C ALA A 53 14.28 -3.44 -3.39
N LEU A 54 15.31 -2.89 -2.73
CA LEU A 54 15.76 -1.49 -2.87
C LEU A 54 16.03 -1.06 -4.33
N GLU A 55 16.47 -1.97 -5.19
CA GLU A 55 16.72 -1.72 -6.62
C GLU A 55 15.46 -1.30 -7.40
N PHE A 56 14.27 -1.57 -6.87
CA PHE A 56 12.97 -1.20 -7.47
C PHE A 56 12.28 -0.05 -6.73
N SER A 57 12.90 0.53 -5.70
CA SER A 57 12.34 1.74 -5.07
C SER A 57 12.42 2.90 -6.03
N LEU A 58 11.36 3.71 -6.08
CA LEU A 58 11.32 4.94 -6.85
C LEU A 58 11.57 6.17 -5.97
N GLY A 59 11.94 5.95 -4.70
CA GLY A 59 12.08 7.00 -3.70
C GLY A 59 10.75 7.44 -3.10
N GLU A 60 9.73 6.57 -3.14
CA GLU A 60 8.45 6.80 -2.48
C GLU A 60 8.64 7.06 -0.98
N GLY A 61 8.01 8.11 -0.47
CA GLY A 61 8.34 8.61 0.87
C GLY A 61 8.49 10.12 0.97
N ASP A 62 8.88 10.55 2.18
CA ASP A 62 9.23 11.94 2.55
C ASP A 62 8.39 13.05 1.91
N THR A 63 7.10 12.80 1.81
CA THR A 63 6.14 13.74 1.24
C THR A 63 5.95 14.93 2.20
N PRO A 64 5.72 16.15 1.68
CA PRO A 64 5.53 17.32 2.53
C PRO A 64 4.35 17.19 3.50
N LEU A 65 4.52 17.71 4.71
CA LEU A 65 3.43 18.01 5.63
C LEU A 65 3.22 19.53 5.62
N VAL A 66 2.17 19.98 4.95
CA VAL A 66 1.93 21.40 4.65
C VAL A 66 0.88 21.96 5.59
N ARG A 67 1.14 23.09 6.24
CA ARG A 67 0.13 23.77 7.05
C ARG A 67 -0.95 24.38 6.15
N SER A 68 -2.22 24.14 6.46
CA SER A 68 -3.34 24.66 5.69
C SER A 68 -3.83 26.01 6.23
N ARG A 69 -4.09 26.97 5.34
CA ARG A 69 -4.74 28.25 5.68
C ARG A 69 -6.17 28.07 6.20
N LEU A 70 -6.86 27.01 5.78
CA LEU A 70 -8.20 26.69 6.25
C LEU A 70 -8.23 26.42 7.77
N GLY A 71 -7.10 26.02 8.36
CA GLY A 71 -6.98 25.86 9.80
C GLY A 71 -7.32 27.13 10.59
N GLU A 72 -6.94 28.30 10.07
CA GLU A 72 -7.27 29.59 10.69
C GLU A 72 -8.78 29.88 10.61
N GLU A 73 -9.40 29.57 9.46
CA GLU A 73 -10.83 29.78 9.23
C GLU A 73 -11.71 28.93 10.16
N ILE A 74 -11.27 27.71 10.49
CA ILE A 74 -12.03 26.75 11.33
C ILE A 74 -11.51 26.65 12.77
N GLY A 75 -10.50 27.45 13.14
CA GLY A 75 -9.94 27.48 14.50
C GLY A 75 -9.15 26.24 14.92
N VAL A 76 -8.49 25.54 13.98
CA VAL A 76 -7.68 24.33 14.27
C VAL A 76 -6.29 24.37 13.63
N ASN A 77 -5.36 23.59 14.18
CA ASN A 77 -4.06 23.34 13.56
C ASN A 77 -4.19 22.29 12.45
N LEU A 78 -4.55 22.72 11.25
CA LEU A 78 -4.73 21.84 10.10
C LEU A 78 -3.43 21.68 9.30
N TYR A 79 -3.04 20.42 9.05
CA TYR A 79 -1.93 20.05 8.17
C TYR A 79 -2.40 19.07 7.09
N LEU A 80 -1.81 19.18 5.91
CA LEU A 80 -2.07 18.34 4.75
C LEU A 80 -0.83 17.51 4.46
N LYS A 81 -0.96 16.18 4.52
CA LYS A 81 0.09 15.26 4.12
C LYS A 81 0.00 15.05 2.61
N ASN A 82 0.89 15.69 1.85
CA ASN A 82 0.77 15.76 0.39
C ASN A 82 1.32 14.50 -0.30
N GLU A 83 0.54 13.43 -0.37
CA GLU A 83 0.96 12.17 -1.01
C GLU A 83 0.98 12.22 -2.56
N THR A 84 0.53 13.33 -3.18
CA THR A 84 0.51 13.47 -4.64
C THR A 84 1.89 13.72 -5.25
N VAL A 85 2.92 13.90 -4.43
CA VAL A 85 4.31 14.08 -4.89
C VAL A 85 5.15 12.80 -4.82
N ASN A 86 4.53 11.67 -4.46
CA ASN A 86 5.17 10.37 -4.70
C ASN A 86 5.35 10.13 -6.22
N PRO A 87 6.24 9.21 -6.64
CA PRO A 87 6.59 8.98 -8.04
C PRO A 87 5.42 8.81 -9.03
N THR A 88 4.35 8.12 -8.64
CA THR A 88 3.13 7.94 -9.47
C THR A 88 1.99 8.90 -9.10
N TRP A 89 2.27 9.88 -8.24
CA TRP A 89 1.32 10.86 -7.71
C TRP A 89 0.23 10.28 -6.82
N SER A 90 0.52 9.17 -6.15
CA SER A 90 -0.41 8.55 -5.20
C SER A 90 0.32 7.99 -3.98
N PHE A 91 -0.40 7.92 -2.86
CA PHE A 91 0.07 7.22 -1.66
C PHE A 91 0.33 5.72 -1.89
N LYS A 92 -0.24 5.15 -2.97
CA LYS A 92 -0.15 3.73 -3.30
C LYS A 92 1.28 3.25 -3.53
N ASP A 93 2.20 4.14 -3.93
CA ASP A 93 3.60 3.79 -4.17
C ASP A 93 4.24 3.10 -2.96
N ARG A 94 3.91 3.56 -1.75
CA ARG A 94 4.43 2.99 -0.49
C ARG A 94 4.05 1.52 -0.31
N GLY A 95 2.77 1.21 -0.53
CA GLY A 95 2.23 -0.15 -0.38
C GLY A 95 2.63 -1.05 -1.55
N THR A 96 2.69 -0.49 -2.76
CA THR A 96 3.16 -1.20 -3.95
C THR A 96 4.62 -1.62 -3.81
N PHE A 97 5.49 -0.78 -3.25
CA PHE A 97 6.88 -1.14 -3.00
C PHE A 97 7.02 -2.33 -2.03
N LEU A 98 6.21 -2.36 -0.96
CA LEU A 98 6.15 -3.50 -0.05
C LEU A 98 5.66 -4.78 -0.77
N ALA A 99 4.57 -4.67 -1.52
CA ALA A 99 3.99 -5.80 -2.25
C ALA A 99 4.97 -6.36 -3.30
N MET A 100 5.69 -5.48 -4.02
CA MET A 100 6.74 -5.87 -4.96
C MET A 100 7.90 -6.59 -4.26
N SER A 101 8.35 -6.05 -3.12
CA SER A 101 9.43 -6.67 -2.31
C SER A 101 9.07 -8.10 -1.90
N TYR A 102 7.83 -8.32 -1.43
CA TYR A 102 7.33 -9.66 -1.13
C TYR A 102 7.23 -10.53 -2.38
N ALA A 103 6.63 -10.01 -3.46
CA ALA A 103 6.37 -10.79 -4.66
C ALA A 103 7.66 -11.34 -5.31
N LEU A 104 8.71 -10.50 -5.36
CA LEU A 104 10.03 -10.88 -5.83
C LEU A 104 10.65 -11.96 -4.94
N LYS A 105 10.60 -11.79 -3.61
CA LYS A 105 11.12 -12.76 -2.65
C LYS A 105 10.39 -14.11 -2.74
N ALA A 106 9.10 -14.10 -2.98
CA ALA A 106 8.28 -15.30 -3.15
C ALA A 106 8.40 -15.94 -4.56
N GLY A 107 9.18 -15.33 -5.47
CA GLY A 107 9.46 -15.89 -6.79
C GLY A 107 8.34 -15.69 -7.83
N TYR A 108 7.35 -14.84 -7.55
CA TYR A 108 6.31 -14.50 -8.51
C TYR A 108 6.90 -13.79 -9.73
N LYS A 109 6.27 -14.00 -10.90
CA LYS A 109 6.71 -13.43 -12.18
C LYS A 109 5.83 -12.28 -12.69
N GLY A 110 4.76 -11.99 -11.98
CA GLY A 110 3.83 -10.92 -12.32
C GLY A 110 3.04 -10.48 -11.09
N ILE A 111 2.63 -9.22 -11.10
CA ILE A 111 1.75 -8.62 -10.09
C ILE A 111 0.63 -7.92 -10.85
N ALA A 112 -0.60 -8.09 -10.39
CA ALA A 112 -1.75 -7.34 -10.86
C ALA A 112 -2.39 -6.66 -9.66
N PHE A 113 -2.76 -5.39 -9.83
CA PHE A 113 -3.55 -4.64 -8.86
C PHE A 113 -4.91 -4.38 -9.49
N GLU A 114 -5.96 -4.82 -8.83
CA GLU A 114 -7.34 -4.49 -9.18
C GLU A 114 -7.93 -3.64 -8.07
N ILE A 115 -8.58 -2.52 -8.43
CA ILE A 115 -9.56 -1.91 -7.56
C ILE A 115 -10.88 -2.62 -7.89
N ALA A 116 -11.06 -3.82 -7.35
CA ALA A 116 -12.32 -4.53 -7.51
C ALA A 116 -13.35 -3.92 -6.55
N GLU A 117 -14.13 -2.94 -7.03
CA GLU A 117 -15.30 -2.43 -6.32
C GLU A 117 -16.54 -3.32 -6.53
N GLU A 118 -16.55 -4.21 -7.54
CA GLU A 118 -17.71 -5.03 -7.88
C GLU A 118 -17.32 -6.48 -8.25
N VAL A 119 -18.02 -7.46 -7.69
CA VAL A 119 -17.70 -8.90 -7.80
C VAL A 119 -18.29 -9.54 -9.08
N SER A 120 -19.20 -8.85 -9.77
CA SER A 120 -19.84 -9.31 -11.01
C SER A 120 -20.15 -8.17 -12.01
N PRO A 121 -19.16 -7.39 -12.44
CA PRO A 121 -19.45 -6.25 -13.30
C PRO A 121 -19.76 -6.71 -14.74
N ASP A 122 -20.67 -5.99 -15.40
CA ASP A 122 -20.89 -6.12 -16.85
C ASP A 122 -19.65 -5.65 -17.65
N TYR A 123 -18.83 -4.76 -17.06
CA TYR A 123 -17.61 -4.22 -17.64
C TYR A 123 -16.51 -4.04 -16.59
N VAL A 124 -15.28 -4.47 -16.86
CA VAL A 124 -14.12 -4.22 -15.99
C VAL A 124 -13.31 -3.06 -16.56
N LEU A 125 -13.25 -1.95 -15.81
CA LEU A 125 -12.40 -0.80 -16.11
C LEU A 125 -11.19 -0.82 -15.17
N ILE A 126 -10.02 -1.15 -15.72
CA ILE A 126 -8.77 -1.19 -14.94
C ILE A 126 -8.06 0.16 -15.09
N PRO A 127 -7.94 0.98 -14.04
CA PRO A 127 -7.13 2.19 -14.10
C PRO A 127 -5.65 1.78 -14.13
N THR A 128 -5.00 1.93 -15.27
CA THR A 128 -3.55 1.76 -15.37
C THR A 128 -2.91 3.11 -15.01
N SER A 129 -2.55 3.32 -13.74
CA SER A 129 -1.99 4.54 -13.11
C SER A 129 -2.98 5.31 -12.20
N SER A 130 -2.62 6.54 -11.79
CA SER A 130 -3.18 7.43 -10.74
C SER A 130 -4.67 7.81 -10.86
N GLY A 131 -5.50 6.97 -11.49
CA GLY A 131 -6.93 7.18 -11.68
C GLY A 131 -7.28 8.02 -12.91
N GLY A 132 -6.29 8.46 -13.71
CA GLY A 132 -6.52 9.33 -14.88
C GLY A 132 -6.45 8.65 -16.24
N LEU A 133 -5.89 7.44 -16.35
CA LEU A 133 -5.75 6.72 -17.62
C LEU A 133 -6.60 5.45 -17.59
N PHE A 134 -7.78 5.54 -18.23
CA PHE A 134 -8.64 4.38 -18.48
C PHE A 134 -8.19 3.71 -19.78
N ARG A 135 -7.69 2.48 -19.70
CA ARG A 135 -7.64 1.57 -20.86
C ARG A 135 -8.60 0.41 -20.59
N GLY A 136 -9.67 0.34 -21.37
CA GLY A 136 -10.59 -0.80 -21.32
C GLY A 136 -9.97 -2.02 -21.98
N ILE A 137 -10.12 -3.19 -21.37
CA ILE A 137 -9.99 -4.47 -22.06
C ILE A 137 -11.41 -4.86 -22.46
N ALA A 138 -11.71 -4.78 -23.76
CA ALA A 138 -12.95 -5.33 -24.27
C ALA A 138 -12.82 -6.86 -24.30
N LYS A 139 -13.68 -7.53 -23.54
CA LYS A 139 -13.85 -8.99 -23.65
C LYS A 139 -14.52 -9.28 -24.99
N GLY A 140 -13.84 -10.02 -25.86
CA GLY A 140 -14.47 -10.77 -26.95
C GLY A 140 -15.04 -12.07 -26.40
#